data_AF-A0A8B3DBG0-F1
#
_entry.id   AF-A0A8B3DBG0-F1
#
_cell.length_a   1.000
_cell.length_b   1.000
_cell.length_c   1.000
_cell.angle_alpha   90.00
_cell.angle_beta   90.00
_cell.angle_gamma   90.00
#
_symmetry.space_group_name_H-M   'P 1'
#
loop_
_entity.id
_entity.type
_entity.pdbx_description
1 polymer ?
#
loop_
_entity_poly.entity_id
_entity_poly.type
_entity_poly.pdbx_seq_one_letter_code
_entity_poly.pdbx_strand_id
1 'polypeptide(L)'
;MEKKNLTIIKSNREKSLTYVRELKCSFVDWETRIILESTLNELERLRSISEFSDDENVRANAANDYIKVQLLRKSLESEAKVVFGEQILNFNQEDL
;
A
#
# COMPACT_ATOMS: atom_id res chain seq x y z
N MET A 1 20.00 -36.44 -22.94
CA MET A 1 18.64 -36.29 -22.41
C MET A 1 18.47 -35.12 -21.43
N GLU A 2 19.55 -34.53 -20.91
CA GLU A 2 19.53 -33.47 -19.87
C GLU A 2 19.04 -32.07 -20.31
N LYS A 3 19.31 -31.67 -21.56
CA LYS A 3 19.02 -30.28 -22.01
C LYS A 3 17.53 -29.95 -22.07
N LYS A 4 16.64 -30.93 -22.26
CA LYS A 4 15.18 -30.70 -22.30
C LYS A 4 14.60 -30.40 -20.91
N ASN A 5 15.12 -31.01 -19.85
CA ASN A 5 14.61 -30.80 -18.49
C ASN A 5 14.94 -29.41 -17.96
N LEU A 6 16.12 -28.87 -18.26
CA LEU A 6 16.50 -27.49 -17.89
C LEU A 6 15.64 -26.43 -18.58
N THR A 7 15.27 -26.62 -19.84
CA THR A 7 14.37 -25.71 -20.57
C THR A 7 12.95 -25.74 -19.99
N ILE A 8 12.45 -26.91 -19.61
CA ILE A 8 11.11 -27.05 -18.98
C ILE A 8 11.09 -26.38 -17.60
N ILE A 9 12.16 -26.53 -16.79
CA ILE A 9 12.24 -25.90 -15.46
C ILE A 9 12.35 -24.37 -15.55
N LYS A 10 13.09 -23.83 -16.54
CA LYS A 10 13.12 -22.37 -16.79
C LYS A 10 11.77 -21.83 -17.26
N SER A 11 11.13 -22.53 -18.19
CA SER A 11 9.78 -22.18 -18.68
C SER A 11 8.72 -22.21 -17.56
N ASN A 12 8.84 -23.14 -16.61
CA ASN A 12 7.93 -23.22 -15.45
C ASN A 12 8.24 -22.19 -14.35
N ARG A 13 9.49 -21.74 -14.20
CA ARG A 13 9.83 -20.61 -13.32
C ARG A 13 9.34 -19.28 -13.88
N GLU A 14 9.38 -19.08 -15.20
CA GLU A 14 8.76 -17.92 -15.85
C GLU A 14 7.22 -17.92 -15.76
N LYS A 15 6.60 -19.11 -15.78
CA LYS A 15 5.14 -19.26 -15.55
C LYS A 15 4.70 -19.12 -14.09
N SER A 16 5.64 -19.03 -13.15
CA SER A 16 5.39 -18.69 -11.75
C SER A 16 5.69 -17.21 -11.47
N LEU A 17 5.56 -16.33 -12.47
CA LEU A 17 5.11 -14.97 -12.16
C LEU A 17 3.67 -15.10 -11.67
N THR A 18 3.50 -15.09 -10.36
CA THR A 18 2.24 -14.79 -9.70
C THR A 18 1.58 -13.66 -10.48
N TYR A 19 0.43 -13.92 -11.10
CA TYR A 19 -0.33 -12.90 -11.84
C TYR A 19 -0.72 -11.81 -10.85
N VAL A 20 0.13 -10.77 -10.73
CA VAL A 20 -0.18 -9.60 -9.93
C VAL A 20 -1.40 -8.98 -10.59
N ARG A 21 -2.52 -8.99 -9.87
CA ARG A 21 -3.76 -8.35 -10.32
C ARG A 21 -3.68 -6.90 -9.92
N GLU A 22 -3.62 -6.04 -10.93
CA GLU A 22 -3.59 -4.58 -10.75
C GLU A 22 -4.97 -3.99 -11.00
N LEU A 23 -5.34 -3.01 -10.18
CA LEU A 23 -6.48 -2.11 -10.42
C LEU A 23 -5.93 -0.71 -10.64
N LYS A 24 -6.37 -0.04 -11.70
CA LYS A 24 -5.99 1.35 -12.00
C LYS A 24 -7.18 2.27 -11.78
N CYS A 25 -6.96 3.35 -11.04
CA CYS A 25 -7.95 4.37 -10.75
C CYS A 25 -7.35 5.75 -11.03
N SER A 26 -8.19 6.70 -11.44
CA SER A 26 -7.85 8.11 -11.51
C SER A 26 -8.68 8.84 -10.46
N PHE A 27 -8.06 9.80 -9.78
CA PHE A 27 -8.70 10.58 -8.73
C PHE A 27 -8.55 12.06 -9.00
N VAL A 28 -9.53 12.86 -8.58
CA VAL A 28 -9.37 14.32 -8.48
C VAL A 28 -8.78 14.72 -7.12
N ASP A 29 -8.47 16.01 -6.94
CA ASP A 29 -7.81 16.52 -5.74
C ASP A 29 -8.55 16.11 -4.44
N TRP A 30 -9.85 16.36 -4.34
CA TRP A 30 -10.61 16.07 -3.12
C TRP A 30 -10.73 14.57 -2.80
N GLU A 31 -10.86 13.71 -3.83
CA GLU A 31 -10.87 12.24 -3.65
C GLU A 31 -9.51 11.76 -3.14
N THR A 32 -8.45 12.31 -3.71
CA THR A 32 -7.07 12.03 -3.31
C THR A 32 -6.82 12.43 -1.86
N ARG A 33 -7.31 13.61 -1.43
CA ARG A 33 -7.24 14.05 -0.03
C ARG A 33 -7.94 13.09 0.91
N ILE A 34 -9.16 12.66 0.58
CA ILE A 34 -9.92 11.71 1.41
C ILE A 34 -9.15 10.39 1.57
N ILE A 35 -8.60 9.85 0.48
CA ILE A 35 -7.86 8.59 0.53
C ILE A 35 -6.57 8.76 1.34
N LEU A 36 -5.82 9.83 1.12
CA LEU A 36 -4.61 10.13 1.87
C LEU A 36 -4.94 10.31 3.35
N GLU A 37 -5.90 11.14 3.74
CA GLU A 37 -6.29 11.32 5.14
C GLU A 37 -6.74 9.99 5.78
N SER A 38 -7.55 9.19 5.07
CA SER A 38 -7.99 7.87 5.54
C SER A 38 -6.81 6.92 5.80
N THR A 39 -5.82 6.87 4.91
CA THR A 39 -4.62 6.05 5.13
C THR A 39 -3.76 6.54 6.31
N LEU A 40 -3.76 7.85 6.61
CA LEU A 40 -3.05 8.40 7.77
C LEU A 40 -3.70 7.90 9.07
N ASN A 41 -5.02 8.07 9.16
CA ASN A 41 -5.81 7.67 10.31
C ASN A 41 -5.72 6.15 10.55
N GLU A 42 -5.70 5.36 9.47
CA GLU A 42 -5.56 3.91 9.57
C GLU A 42 -4.16 3.50 10.06
N LEU A 43 -3.10 4.21 9.65
CA LEU A 43 -1.76 3.96 10.18
C LEU A 43 -1.68 4.23 11.69
N GLU A 44 -2.29 5.31 12.16
CA GLU A 44 -2.35 5.61 13.60
C GLU A 44 -3.11 4.52 14.37
N ARG A 45 -4.26 4.10 13.84
CA ARG A 45 -5.07 3.03 14.44
C ARG A 45 -4.30 1.70 14.51
N LEU A 46 -3.69 1.28 13.40
CA LEU A 46 -2.93 0.02 13.33
C LEU A 46 -1.69 0.05 14.23
N ARG A 47 -1.00 1.20 14.30
CA ARG A 47 0.12 1.39 15.23
C ARG A 47 -0.34 1.19 16.67
N SER A 48 -1.42 1.86 17.07
CA SER A 48 -1.99 1.72 18.42
C SER A 48 -2.33 0.26 18.75
N ILE A 49 -2.96 -0.48 17.81
CA ILE A 49 -3.29 -1.89 18.05
C ILE A 49 -2.02 -2.73 18.18
N SER A 50 -1.03 -2.51 17.30
CA SER A 50 0.22 -3.26 17.31
C SER A 50 1.04 -3.05 18.58
N GLU A 51 0.93 -1.88 19.22
CA GLU A 51 1.67 -1.53 20.43
C GLU A 51 0.94 -1.99 21.71
N PHE A 52 -0.40 -1.91 21.75
CA PHE A 52 -1.16 -2.03 23.00
C PHE A 52 -2.11 -3.23 23.10
N SER A 53 -2.33 -4.01 22.02
CA SER A 53 -3.19 -5.20 22.12
C SER A 53 -2.53 -6.27 22.99
N ASP A 54 -3.29 -6.90 23.89
CA ASP A 54 -2.80 -8.04 24.69
C ASP A 54 -2.71 -9.34 23.87
N ASP A 55 -3.53 -9.46 22.81
CA ASP A 55 -3.50 -10.61 21.90
C ASP A 55 -2.32 -10.48 20.92
N GLU A 56 -1.40 -11.45 20.98
CA GLU A 56 -0.20 -11.52 20.14
C GLU A 56 -0.51 -11.64 18.65
N ASN A 57 -1.52 -12.43 18.28
CA ASN A 57 -1.90 -12.57 16.88
C ASN A 57 -2.49 -11.27 16.35
N VAL A 58 -3.28 -10.57 17.17
CA VAL A 58 -3.82 -9.24 16.81
C VAL A 58 -2.69 -8.23 16.63
N ARG A 59 -1.69 -8.19 17.53
CA ARG A 59 -0.52 -7.31 17.37
C ARG A 59 0.24 -7.59 16.08
N ALA A 60 0.54 -8.87 15.81
CA ALA A 60 1.29 -9.28 14.62
C ALA A 60 0.53 -8.96 13.33
N ASN A 61 -0.78 -9.19 13.29
CA ASN A 61 -1.61 -8.84 12.15
C ASN A 61 -1.67 -7.32 11.94
N ALA A 62 -1.86 -6.54 13.00
CA ALA A 62 -1.88 -5.09 12.92
C ALA A 62 -0.53 -4.52 12.43
N ALA A 63 0.59 -5.05 12.89
CA ALA A 63 1.92 -4.66 12.41
C ALA A 63 2.12 -4.99 10.93
N ASN A 64 1.65 -6.15 10.47
CA ASN A 64 1.72 -6.53 9.06
C ASN A 64 0.85 -5.63 8.18
N ASP A 65 -0.37 -5.32 8.63
CA ASP A 65 -1.28 -4.43 7.89
C ASP A 65 -0.78 -2.99 7.87
N TYR A 66 -0.16 -2.52 8.97
CA TYR A 66 0.48 -1.20 9.03
C TYR A 66 1.52 -1.04 7.92
N ILE A 67 2.37 -2.05 7.70
CA ILE A 67 3.37 -2.05 6.64
C ILE A 67 2.70 -1.93 5.26
N LYS A 68 1.62 -2.68 5.00
CA LYS A 68 0.90 -2.64 3.71
C LYS A 68 0.29 -1.26 3.46
N VAL A 69 -0.39 -0.68 4.46
CA VAL A 69 -0.98 0.66 4.35
C VAL A 69 0.11 1.72 4.17
N GLN A 70 1.25 1.58 4.86
CA GLN A 70 2.36 2.52 4.73
C GLN A 70 2.95 2.50 3.32
N LEU A 71 3.09 1.33 2.71
CA LEU A 71 3.57 1.20 1.33
C LEU A 71 2.58 1.81 0.34
N LEU A 72 1.28 1.54 0.48
CA LEU A 72 0.23 2.15 -0.33
C LEU A 72 0.27 3.68 -0.23
N ARG A 73 0.29 4.20 1.01
CA ARG A 73 0.33 5.63 1.28
C ARG A 73 1.54 6.28 0.64
N LYS A 74 2.73 5.72 0.81
CA LYS A 74 3.97 6.27 0.21
C LYS A 74 3.88 6.37 -1.31
N SER A 75 3.33 5.34 -1.98
CA SER A 75 3.12 5.39 -3.44
C SER A 75 2.15 6.50 -3.81
N LEU A 76 0.99 6.55 -3.14
CA LEU A 76 -0.05 7.52 -3.42
C LEU A 76 0.40 8.96 -3.13
N GLU A 77 1.09 9.21 -2.03
CA GLU A 77 1.66 10.53 -1.69
C GLU A 77 2.64 10.99 -2.76
N SER A 78 3.53 10.10 -3.22
CA SER A 78 4.50 10.43 -4.26
C SER A 78 3.81 10.82 -5.57
N GLU A 79 2.81 10.05 -6.00
CA GLU A 79 2.07 10.33 -7.23
C GLU A 79 1.20 11.59 -7.10
N ALA A 80 0.52 11.74 -5.96
CA ALA A 80 -0.35 12.88 -5.68
C ALA A 80 0.43 14.21 -5.65
N LYS A 81 1.62 14.23 -5.04
CA LYS A 81 2.47 15.44 -5.04
C LYS A 81 2.91 15.85 -6.44
N VAL A 82 3.17 14.89 -7.32
CA VAL A 82 3.54 15.16 -8.72
C VAL A 82 2.38 15.80 -9.48
N VAL A 83 1.16 15.35 -9.25
CA VAL A 83 -0.03 15.81 -9.99
C VAL A 83 -0.62 17.09 -9.40
N PHE A 84 -0.78 17.14 -8.08
CA PHE A 84 -1.51 18.20 -7.39
C PHE A 84 -0.58 19.19 -6.69
N GLY A 85 0.64 18.80 -6.31
CA GLY A 85 1.56 19.63 -5.52
C GLY A 85 1.55 19.27 -4.03
N GLU A 86 2.48 19.84 -3.26
CA GLU A 86 2.69 19.52 -1.83
C GLU A 86 1.46 19.81 -0.95
N GLN A 87 0.62 20.76 -1.34
CA GLN A 87 -0.58 21.12 -0.57
C GLN A 87 -1.64 20.01 -0.54
N ILE A 88 -1.50 18.93 -1.33
CA ILE A 88 -2.38 17.76 -1.28
C ILE A 88 -2.33 17.03 0.07
N LEU A 89 -1.26 17.24 0.84
CA LEU A 89 -1.09 16.67 2.18
C LEU A 89 -1.62 17.58 3.31
N ASN A 90 -2.16 18.75 2.99
CA ASN A 90 -2.76 19.63 3.97
C ASN A 90 -4.22 19.21 4.20
N PHE A 91 -4.48 18.59 5.35
CA PHE A 91 -5.82 18.12 5.75
C PHE A 91 -6.54 19.09 6.71
N ASN A 92 -5.92 20.22 7.05
CA ASN A 92 -6.53 21.22 7.91
C ASN A 92 -7.70 21.89 7.17
N GLN A 93 -8.88 21.85 7.77
CA GLN A 93 -10.10 22.48 7.22
C GLN A 93 -10.10 24.01 7.32
N GLU A 94 -9.11 24.62 7.97
CA GLU A 94 -9.09 26.08 8.26
C GLU A 94 -8.64 26.95 7.08
N ASP A 95 -8.11 26.37 6.00
CA ASP A 95 -7.55 27.09 4.84
C ASP A 95 -8.43 27.04 3.56
N LEU A 96 -9.73 26.72 3.68
CA LEU A 96 -10.70 26.74 2.56
C LEU A 96 -11.62 27.97 2.56
#